data_AF-B1ZM85-F1
#
_entry.id   AF-B1ZM85-F1
#
_cell.length_a   1.000
_cell.length_b   1.000
_cell.length_c   1.000
_cell.angle_alpha   90.00
_cell.angle_beta   90.00
_cell.angle_gamma   90.00
#
_symmetry.space_group_name_H-M   'P 1'
#
loop_
_entity.id
_entity.type
_entity.pdbx_description
1 polymer ?
#
loop_
_entity_poly.entity_id
_entity_poly.type
_entity_poly.pdbx_seq_one_letter_code
_entity_poly.pdbx_strand_id
1 'polypeptide(L)'
;MRPSLRAATRIERQHGGFPAVLRALDECSVTVIADLIQECATAPTNVPALLLTPGLAWRVRPLVPAFEVLVLNLMGADLDAEEKGDGDHDADARTTFAEVHTKLFRLATGWLGWTPAETWAASPREIKQAYEGRVELLHAVFGGGEEKPNDRDRAATADERFASGIRAMGTTKVARPA
;
A
#
# COMPACT_ATOMS: atom_id res chain seq x y z
N MET A 1 8.16 2.77 -12.51
CA MET A 1 8.84 2.74 -11.20
C MET A 1 7.93 2.00 -10.23
N ARG A 2 8.48 1.17 -9.34
CA ARG A 2 7.71 0.36 -8.39
C ARG A 2 7.97 0.83 -6.95
N PRO A 3 6.97 1.38 -6.24
CA PRO A 3 7.12 1.76 -4.84
C PRO A 3 7.11 0.50 -3.97
N SER A 4 8.27 -0.06 -3.66
CA SER A 4 8.37 -1.26 -2.81
C SER A 4 8.61 -0.88 -1.35
N LEU A 5 8.29 -1.78 -0.42
CA LEU A 5 8.58 -1.61 1.00
C LEU A 5 10.07 -1.39 1.24
N ARG A 6 10.93 -2.08 0.47
CA ARG A 6 12.38 -1.89 0.52
C ARG A 6 12.77 -0.47 0.12
N ALA A 7 12.24 0.02 -0.99
CA ALA A 7 12.51 1.38 -1.45
C ALA A 7 12.03 2.42 -0.42
N ALA A 8 10.85 2.21 0.16
CA ALA A 8 10.27 3.08 1.16
C ALA A 8 11.19 3.22 2.39
N THR A 9 11.66 2.10 2.94
CA THR A 9 12.56 2.09 4.11
C THR A 9 13.93 2.69 3.80
N ARG A 10 14.46 2.48 2.58
CA ARG A 10 15.77 3.02 2.18
C ARG A 10 15.72 4.54 1.99
N ILE A 11 14.72 5.04 1.26
CA ILE A 11 14.51 6.47 1.02
C ILE A 11 14.26 7.23 2.33
N GLU A 12 13.39 6.69 3.20
CA GLU A 12 13.13 7.27 4.52
C GLU A 12 14.43 7.44 5.31
N ARG A 13 15.21 6.36 5.43
CA ARG A 13 16.46 6.37 6.21
C ARG A 13 17.52 7.27 5.58
N GLN A 14 17.64 7.29 4.25
CA GLN A 14 18.65 8.06 3.53
C GLN A 14 18.44 9.57 3.67
N HIS A 15 17.19 10.03 3.70
CA HIS A 15 16.86 11.46 3.71
C HIS A 15 16.34 11.97 5.07
N GLY A 16 16.35 11.13 6.11
CA GLY A 16 15.90 11.53 7.46
C GLY A 16 14.39 11.67 7.60
N GLY A 17 13.62 10.90 6.80
CA GLY A 17 12.17 10.84 6.84
C GLY A 17 11.47 11.46 5.63
N PHE A 18 10.23 11.03 5.37
CA PHE A 18 9.43 11.53 4.24
C PHE A 18 9.12 13.03 4.25
N PRO A 19 8.94 13.72 5.40
CA PRO A 19 8.78 15.18 5.39
C PRO A 19 9.97 15.93 4.77
N ALA A 20 11.20 15.44 4.98
CA ALA A 20 12.39 16.01 4.37
C ALA A 20 12.43 15.72 2.85
N VAL A 21 12.00 14.53 2.44
CA VAL A 21 11.87 14.15 1.02
C VAL A 21 10.87 15.05 0.30
N LEU A 22 9.68 15.25 0.86
CA LEU A 22 8.64 16.10 0.26
C LEU A 22 9.10 17.56 0.12
N ARG A 23 9.72 18.13 1.17
CA ARG A 23 10.30 19.48 1.09
C ARG A 23 11.37 19.57 0.00
N ALA A 24 12.23 18.57 -0.11
CA ALA A 24 13.25 18.54 -1.15
C ALA A 24 12.64 18.42 -2.56
N LEU A 25 11.48 17.77 -2.71
CA LEU A 25 10.73 17.75 -3.98
C LEU A 25 10.13 19.11 -4.31
N ASP A 26 9.57 19.83 -3.34
CA ASP A 26 9.08 21.22 -3.53
C ASP A 26 10.21 22.15 -4.02
N GLU A 27 11.41 21.95 -3.47
CA GLU A 27 12.64 22.65 -3.86
C GLU A 27 13.25 22.13 -5.19
N CYS A 28 12.63 21.13 -5.81
CA CYS A 28 13.07 20.49 -7.04
C CYS A 28 14.51 19.92 -6.93
N SER A 29 14.82 19.32 -5.78
CA SER A 29 16.11 18.69 -5.50
C SER A 29 16.37 17.52 -6.43
N VAL A 30 17.29 17.73 -7.37
CA VAL A 30 17.69 16.74 -8.37
C VAL A 30 18.28 15.49 -7.72
N THR A 31 18.99 15.64 -6.60
CA THR A 31 19.55 14.53 -5.83
C THR A 31 18.46 13.60 -5.31
N VAL A 32 17.42 14.15 -4.68
CA VAL A 32 16.29 13.36 -4.15
C VAL A 32 15.51 12.69 -5.28
N ILE A 33 15.31 13.39 -6.39
CA ILE A 33 14.66 12.82 -7.58
C ILE A 33 15.50 11.66 -8.14
N ALA A 34 16.82 11.82 -8.24
CA ALA A 34 17.72 10.78 -8.72
C ALA A 34 17.71 9.54 -7.80
N ASP A 35 17.72 9.75 -6.48
CA ASP A 35 17.65 8.67 -5.48
C ASP A 35 16.31 7.92 -5.56
N LEU A 36 15.18 8.64 -5.68
CA LEU A 36 13.85 8.04 -5.87
C LEU A 36 13.79 7.19 -7.15
N ILE A 37 14.36 7.70 -8.25
CA ILE A 37 14.46 6.95 -9.52
C ILE A 37 15.27 5.69 -9.33
N GLN A 38 16.43 5.79 -8.71
CA GLN A 38 17.34 4.66 -8.51
C GLN A 38 16.70 3.57 -7.65
N GLU A 39 16.06 3.93 -6.54
CA GLU A 39 15.47 2.97 -5.59
C GLU A 39 14.16 2.35 -6.09
N CYS A 40 13.38 3.07 -6.90
CA CYS A 40 12.11 2.57 -7.43
C CYS A 40 12.21 2.10 -8.90
N ALA A 41 13.40 2.08 -9.50
CA ALA A 41 13.58 1.56 -10.85
C ALA A 41 13.34 0.04 -10.89
N THR A 42 12.57 -0.41 -11.88
CA THR A 42 12.31 -1.85 -12.13
C THR A 42 13.37 -2.50 -13.02
N ALA A 43 14.24 -1.69 -13.62
CA ALA A 43 15.34 -2.11 -14.48
C ALA A 43 16.51 -1.12 -14.32
N PRO A 44 17.76 -1.52 -14.60
CA PRO A 44 18.90 -0.61 -14.59
C PRO A 44 18.64 0.63 -15.45
N THR A 45 18.95 1.81 -14.93
CA THR A 45 18.74 3.09 -15.61
C THR A 45 19.92 4.04 -15.36
N ASN A 46 20.26 4.84 -16.37
CA ASN A 46 21.26 5.92 -16.27
C ASN A 46 20.62 7.29 -15.99
N VAL A 47 19.29 7.37 -15.87
CA VAL A 47 18.57 8.62 -15.62
C VAL A 47 19.10 9.37 -14.41
N PRO A 48 19.38 8.75 -13.24
CA PRO A 48 20.00 9.44 -12.11
C PRO A 48 21.30 10.17 -12.46
N ALA A 49 22.18 9.55 -13.25
CA ALA A 49 23.43 10.17 -13.68
C ALA A 49 23.21 11.34 -14.65
N LEU A 50 22.23 11.22 -15.55
CA LEU A 50 21.87 12.30 -16.48
C LEU A 50 21.29 13.51 -15.74
N LEU A 51 20.49 13.27 -14.70
CA LEU A 51 19.85 14.33 -13.92
C LEU A 51 20.87 15.23 -13.22
N LEU A 52 21.98 14.67 -12.74
CA LEU A 52 23.08 15.42 -12.12
C LEU A 52 23.89 16.27 -13.11
N THR A 53 23.58 16.20 -14.42
CA THR A 53 24.19 17.07 -15.42
C THR A 53 23.64 18.50 -15.31
N PRO A 54 24.49 19.54 -15.29
CA PRO A 54 24.05 20.92 -15.18
C PRO A 54 23.00 21.30 -16.24
N GLY A 55 21.96 22.03 -15.81
CA GLY A 55 20.92 22.54 -16.70
C GLY A 55 19.73 21.60 -16.95
N LEU A 56 19.68 20.41 -16.34
CA LEU A 56 18.50 19.53 -16.40
C LEU A 56 17.48 19.77 -15.28
N ALA A 57 17.87 20.43 -14.19
CA ALA A 57 17.03 20.66 -13.01
C ALA A 57 15.67 21.30 -13.34
N TRP A 58 15.65 22.33 -14.20
CA TRP A 58 14.39 22.99 -14.57
C TRP A 58 13.50 22.11 -15.46
N ARG A 59 14.06 21.14 -16.18
CA ARG A 59 13.31 20.23 -17.06
C ARG A 59 12.56 19.16 -16.28
N VAL A 60 13.00 18.84 -15.07
CA VAL A 60 12.30 17.87 -14.20
C VAL A 60 11.25 18.50 -13.30
N ARG A 61 11.23 19.83 -13.18
CA ARG A 61 10.23 20.54 -12.36
C ARG A 61 8.78 20.16 -12.71
N PRO A 62 8.38 20.02 -13.98
CA PRO A 62 7.02 19.56 -14.31
C PRO A 62 6.70 18.14 -13.85
N LEU A 63 7.70 17.33 -13.51
CA LEU A 63 7.54 15.95 -13.03
C LEU A 63 7.42 15.86 -11.50
N VAL A 64 7.69 16.94 -10.77
CA VAL A 64 7.63 16.96 -9.30
C VAL A 64 6.31 16.39 -8.75
N PRO A 65 5.11 16.74 -9.27
CA PRO A 65 3.86 16.16 -8.79
C PRO A 65 3.80 14.62 -8.92
N ALA A 66 4.43 14.05 -9.97
CA ALA A 66 4.48 12.60 -10.13
C ALA A 66 5.41 11.95 -9.08
N PHE A 67 6.49 12.63 -8.68
CA PHE A 67 7.35 12.17 -7.59
C PHE A 67 6.69 12.31 -6.21
N GLU A 68 5.88 13.34 -5.99
CA GLU A 68 5.08 13.47 -4.77
C GLU A 68 4.10 12.29 -4.63
N VAL A 69 3.36 11.96 -5.69
CA VAL A 69 2.47 10.80 -5.72
C VAL A 69 3.25 9.50 -5.46
N LEU A 70 4.45 9.35 -6.02
CA LEU A 70 5.32 8.21 -5.71
C LEU A 70 5.69 8.15 -4.22
N VAL A 71 6.07 9.28 -3.62
CA VAL A 71 6.42 9.36 -2.20
C VAL A 71 5.22 9.04 -1.32
N LEU A 72 4.03 9.54 -1.66
CA LEU A 72 2.79 9.19 -0.96
C LEU A 72 2.50 7.68 -1.01
N ASN A 73 2.75 7.03 -2.15
CA ASN A 73 2.66 5.57 -2.26
C ASN A 73 3.71 4.83 -1.40
N LEU A 74 4.93 5.36 -1.27
CA LEU A 74 5.98 4.81 -0.37
C LEU A 74 5.63 4.99 1.12
N MET A 75 4.90 6.05 1.45
CA MET A 75 4.33 6.25 2.79
C MET A 75 3.15 5.29 3.07
N GLY A 76 2.60 4.68 2.02
CA GLY A 76 1.39 3.87 2.10
C GLY A 76 0.13 4.71 2.33
N ALA A 77 0.11 5.97 1.90
CA ALA A 77 -1.09 6.78 1.85
C ALA A 77 -2.06 6.17 0.83
N ASP A 78 -3.34 6.09 1.18
CA ASP A 78 -4.37 5.67 0.25
C ASP A 78 -4.99 6.93 -0.35
N LEU A 79 -4.58 7.26 -1.58
CA LEU A 79 -5.00 8.50 -2.25
C LEU A 79 -6.50 8.52 -2.59
N ASP A 80 -7.15 7.36 -2.53
CA ASP A 80 -8.56 7.14 -2.85
C ASP A 80 -9.42 6.87 -1.60
N ALA A 81 -8.83 6.88 -0.41
CA ALA A 81 -9.60 6.70 0.82
C ALA A 81 -10.39 7.98 1.11
N GLU A 82 -11.72 7.90 1.08
CA GLU A 82 -12.55 8.92 1.70
C GLU A 82 -12.14 9.03 3.18
N GLU A 83 -11.92 10.26 3.66
CA GLU A 83 -11.65 10.54 5.06
C GLU A 83 -12.79 9.96 5.90
N LYS A 84 -12.60 8.75 6.44
CA LYS A 84 -13.45 8.24 7.52
C LYS A 84 -13.08 9.06 8.74
N GLY A 85 -13.82 10.16 8.89
CA GLY A 85 -13.80 10.97 10.07
C GLY A 85 -14.19 10.17 11.31
N ASP A 86 -13.43 10.45 12.36
CA ASP A 86 -13.72 10.25 13.77
C ASP A 86 -13.29 8.94 14.44
N GLY A 87 -12.62 9.14 15.57
CA GLY A 87 -11.87 8.16 16.33
C GLY A 87 -10.72 8.84 17.04
N ASP A 88 -11.04 9.54 18.13
CA ASP A 88 -10.15 9.97 19.23
C ASP A 88 -8.78 9.27 19.22
N HIS A 89 -7.80 9.89 18.55
CA HIS A 89 -6.42 9.44 18.61
C HIS A 89 -5.74 10.22 19.70
N ASP A 90 -5.69 9.59 20.87
CA ASP A 90 -4.78 9.92 21.96
C ASP A 90 -3.43 10.36 21.37
N ALA A 91 -3.06 11.62 21.63
CA ALA A 91 -2.03 12.35 20.90
C ALA A 91 -0.59 11.86 21.19
N ASP A 92 -0.45 10.67 21.80
CA ASP A 92 0.76 10.24 22.51
C ASP A 92 1.56 9.12 21.81
N ALA A 93 1.13 8.62 20.65
CA ALA A 93 1.93 7.69 19.85
C ALA A 93 2.14 8.20 18.42
N ARG A 94 2.99 9.23 18.26
CA ARG A 94 3.52 9.60 16.93
C ARG A 94 4.40 8.46 16.40
N THR A 95 3.75 7.46 15.81
CA THR A 95 4.43 6.31 15.19
C THR A 95 5.28 6.82 14.03
N THR A 96 6.55 6.46 14.02
CA THR A 96 7.50 6.80 12.95
C THR A 96 7.24 5.97 11.69
N PHE A 97 7.65 6.46 10.51
CA PHE A 97 7.51 5.67 9.27
C PHE A 97 8.31 4.37 9.32
N ALA A 98 9.48 4.38 9.96
CA ALA A 98 10.27 3.18 10.23
C ALA A 98 9.48 2.11 11.03
N GLU A 99 8.73 2.53 12.05
CA GLU A 99 7.84 1.64 12.81
C GLU A 99 6.68 1.14 11.95
N VAL A 100 6.09 2.01 11.12
CA VAL A 100 5.03 1.62 10.17
C VAL A 100 5.54 0.58 9.18
N HIS A 101 6.69 0.80 8.54
CA HIS A 101 7.27 -0.17 7.60
C HIS A 101 7.65 -1.49 8.28
N THR A 102 8.16 -1.42 9.52
CA THR A 102 8.43 -2.61 10.33
C THR A 102 7.15 -3.39 10.63
N LYS A 103 6.06 -2.70 10.96
CA LYS A 103 4.74 -3.31 11.17
C LYS A 103 4.23 -3.97 9.89
N LEU A 104 4.34 -3.31 8.74
CA LEU A 104 3.96 -3.88 7.43
C LEU A 104 4.77 -5.13 7.10
N PHE A 105 6.08 -5.11 7.36
CA PHE A 105 6.93 -6.29 7.17
C PHE A 105 6.44 -7.45 8.02
N ARG A 106 6.19 -7.22 9.31
CA ARG A 106 5.68 -8.24 10.25
C ARG A 106 4.30 -8.77 9.84
N LEU A 107 3.40 -7.90 9.39
CA LEU A 107 2.07 -8.30 8.91
C LEU A 107 2.20 -9.20 7.68
N ALA A 108 3.04 -8.84 6.71
CA ALA A 108 3.19 -9.63 5.51
C ALA A 108 3.84 -10.99 5.78
N THR A 109 4.95 -11.03 6.53
CA THR A 109 5.65 -12.30 6.77
C THR A 109 4.97 -13.19 7.81
N GLY A 110 4.26 -12.59 8.76
CA GLY A 110 3.58 -13.32 9.84
C GLY A 110 2.12 -13.64 9.51
N TRP A 111 1.32 -12.63 9.17
CA TRP A 111 -0.12 -12.77 8.98
C TRP A 111 -0.49 -13.25 7.59
N LEU A 112 0.11 -12.64 6.55
CA LEU A 112 -0.15 -13.02 5.16
C LEU A 112 0.61 -14.29 4.75
N GLY A 113 1.69 -14.62 5.45
CA GLY A 113 2.53 -15.77 5.17
C GLY A 113 3.41 -15.60 3.93
N TRP A 114 3.70 -14.36 3.53
CA TRP A 114 4.60 -14.07 2.42
C TRP A 114 6.06 -14.32 2.82
N THR A 115 6.89 -14.67 1.83
CA THR A 115 8.33 -14.73 2.05
C THR A 115 8.92 -13.33 2.25
N PRO A 116 10.05 -13.18 2.97
CA PRO A 116 10.74 -11.89 3.08
C PRO A 116 11.03 -11.23 1.73
N ALA A 117 11.36 -12.03 0.71
CA ALA A 117 11.64 -11.52 -0.63
C ALA A 117 10.40 -10.88 -1.28
N GLU A 118 9.25 -11.56 -1.20
CA GLU A 118 7.97 -11.04 -1.68
C GLU A 118 7.54 -9.80 -0.89
N THR A 119 7.64 -9.84 0.43
CA THR A 119 7.31 -8.70 1.30
C THR A 119 8.14 -7.46 0.96
N TRP A 120 9.44 -7.61 0.76
CA TRP A 120 10.30 -6.48 0.41
C TRP A 120 10.03 -5.92 -0.98
N ALA A 121 9.54 -6.76 -1.91
CA ALA A 121 9.18 -6.36 -3.27
C ALA A 121 7.78 -5.74 -3.37
N ALA A 122 6.88 -6.08 -2.44
CA ALA A 122 5.53 -5.56 -2.39
C ALA A 122 5.51 -4.09 -1.96
N SER A 123 4.51 -3.33 -2.42
CA SER A 123 4.29 -1.97 -1.97
C SER A 123 3.61 -1.92 -0.59
N PRO A 124 3.81 -0.84 0.19
CA PRO A 124 3.05 -0.64 1.43
C PRO A 124 1.52 -0.75 1.23
N ARG A 125 1.00 -0.26 0.11
CA ARG A 125 -0.43 -0.35 -0.25
C ARG A 125 -0.86 -1.78 -0.53
N GLU A 126 -0.08 -2.53 -1.31
CA GLU A 126 -0.34 -3.96 -1.60
C GLU A 126 -0.42 -4.79 -0.31
N ILE A 127 0.47 -4.53 0.65
CA ILE A 127 0.46 -5.23 1.94
C ILE A 127 -0.81 -4.89 2.75
N LYS A 128 -1.20 -3.61 2.80
CA LYS A 128 -2.41 -3.17 3.52
C LYS A 128 -3.67 -3.81 2.93
N GLN A 129 -3.83 -3.75 1.60
CA GLN A 129 -4.98 -4.34 0.91
C GLN A 129 -5.05 -5.86 1.10
N ALA A 130 -3.91 -6.55 1.02
CA ALA A 130 -3.87 -8.00 1.26
C ALA A 130 -4.24 -8.35 2.71
N TYR A 131 -3.83 -7.51 3.68
CA TYR A 131 -4.22 -7.65 5.07
C TYR A 131 -5.72 -7.45 5.27
N GLU A 132 -6.29 -6.38 4.71
CA GLU A 132 -7.73 -6.08 4.78
C GLU A 132 -8.57 -7.20 4.18
N GLY A 133 -8.25 -7.66 2.96
CA GLY A 133 -8.97 -8.77 2.35
C GLY A 133 -8.89 -10.08 3.16
N ARG A 134 -7.78 -10.31 3.87
CA ARG A 134 -7.66 -11.46 4.78
C ARG A 134 -8.51 -11.30 6.03
N VAL A 135 -8.60 -10.09 6.58
CA VAL A 135 -9.48 -9.78 7.72
C VAL A 135 -10.95 -9.98 7.32
N GLU A 136 -11.37 -9.48 6.16
CA GLU A 136 -12.72 -9.67 5.62
C GLU A 136 -13.06 -11.16 5.44
N LEU A 137 -12.13 -11.95 4.86
CA LEU A 137 -12.30 -13.39 4.73
C LEU A 137 -12.50 -14.07 6.11
N LEU A 138 -11.68 -13.73 7.10
CA LEU A 138 -11.80 -14.28 8.45
C LEU A 138 -13.15 -13.92 9.09
N HIS A 139 -13.63 -12.69 8.92
CA HIS A 139 -14.95 -12.28 9.39
C HIS A 139 -16.07 -13.06 8.69
N ALA A 140 -15.97 -13.28 7.39
CA ALA A 140 -16.97 -14.04 6.63
C ALA A 140 -17.01 -15.52 7.04
N VAL A 141 -15.85 -16.13 7.33
CA VAL A 141 -15.76 -17.55 7.70
C VAL A 141 -16.14 -17.80 9.16
N PHE A 142 -15.66 -16.95 10.08
CA PHE A 142 -15.79 -17.19 11.52
C PHE A 142 -16.92 -16.38 12.19
N GLY A 143 -17.57 -15.49 11.45
CA GLY A 143 -18.63 -14.62 11.97
C GLY A 143 -18.06 -13.58 12.93
N GLY A 144 -17.81 -12.37 12.42
CA GLY A 144 -17.56 -11.21 13.29
C GLY A 144 -18.76 -11.00 14.23
N GLY A 145 -18.54 -11.11 15.54
CA GLY A 145 -19.60 -10.99 16.54
C GLY A 145 -20.14 -9.56 16.65
N GLU A 146 -21.37 -9.39 16.21
CA GLU A 146 -22.54 -8.67 16.76
C GLU A 146 -23.41 -8.25 15.55
N GLU A 147 -24.57 -8.87 15.30
CA GLU A 147 -25.78 -8.74 16.12
C GLU A 147 -26.34 -10.06 16.65
N LYS A 148 -26.89 -9.99 17.87
CA LYS A 148 -27.73 -11.04 18.46
C LYS A 148 -28.98 -11.32 17.60
N PRO A 149 -29.50 -12.56 17.65
CA PRO A 149 -30.17 -13.20 16.53
C PRO A 149 -31.67 -12.91 16.49
N ASN A 150 -32.22 -12.70 15.30
CA ASN A 150 -33.62 -13.08 15.06
C ASN A 150 -33.64 -14.59 14.78
N ASP A 151 -34.43 -15.31 15.58
CA ASP A 151 -34.45 -16.77 15.71
C ASP A 151 -35.09 -17.50 14.50
N ARG A 152 -34.87 -17.01 13.26
CA ARG A 152 -35.50 -17.55 12.03
C ARG A 152 -34.55 -18.13 10.97
N ASP A 153 -33.24 -17.89 11.04
CA ASP A 153 -32.33 -18.23 9.93
C ASP A 153 -31.32 -19.37 10.21
N ARG A 154 -31.56 -20.18 11.25
CA ARG A 154 -30.75 -21.39 11.49
C ARG A 154 -31.15 -22.53 10.55
N ALA A 155 -30.85 -22.41 9.26
CA ALA A 155 -30.86 -23.58 8.36
C ALA A 155 -30.02 -23.44 7.06
N ALA A 156 -29.13 -22.44 6.92
CA ALA A 156 -28.28 -22.35 5.74
C ALA A 156 -26.88 -22.93 6.00
N THR A 157 -26.50 -23.94 5.23
CA THR A 157 -25.19 -24.59 5.26
C THR A 157 -24.09 -23.69 4.67
N ALA A 158 -22.82 -23.98 4.99
CA ALA A 158 -21.68 -23.17 4.55
C ALA A 158 -21.60 -22.98 3.03
N ASP A 159 -21.98 -24.02 2.27
CA ASP A 159 -22.04 -23.98 0.80
C ASP A 159 -23.07 -22.98 0.26
N GLU A 160 -24.21 -22.84 0.94
CA GLU A 160 -25.27 -21.91 0.52
C GLU A 160 -24.86 -20.45 0.76
N ARG A 161 -24.08 -20.20 1.82
CA ARG A 161 -23.54 -18.86 2.13
C ARG A 161 -22.45 -18.47 1.14
N PHE A 162 -21.56 -19.40 0.80
CA PHE A 162 -20.53 -19.19 -0.22
C PHE A 162 -21.14 -18.94 -1.61
N ALA A 163 -22.13 -19.76 -2.01
CA ALA A 163 -22.84 -19.59 -3.28
C ALA A 163 -23.70 -18.32 -3.34
N SER A 164 -24.15 -17.79 -2.20
CA SER A 164 -24.85 -16.51 -2.13
C SER A 164 -23.88 -15.33 -2.33
N GLY A 165 -22.71 -15.37 -1.69
CA GLY A 165 -21.66 -14.36 -1.86
C GLY A 165 -21.15 -14.26 -3.30
N ILE A 166 -20.96 -15.39 -3.97
CA ILE A 166 -20.55 -15.41 -5.39
C ILE A 166 -21.65 -14.84 -6.31
N ARG A 167 -22.94 -15.12 -6.03
CA ARG A 167 -24.05 -14.55 -6.81
C ARG A 167 -24.19 -13.04 -6.63
N ALA A 168 -23.90 -12.52 -5.45
CA ALA A 168 -23.89 -11.08 -5.17
C ALA A 168 -22.81 -10.33 -5.98
N MET A 169 -21.73 -11.01 -6.37
CA MET A 169 -20.65 -10.48 -7.21
C MET A 169 -20.99 -10.44 -8.72
N GLY A 170 -22.24 -10.71 -9.12
CA GLY A 170 -22.72 -10.46 -10.49
C GLY A 170 -22.18 -11.43 -11.56
N THR A 171 -21.65 -12.60 -11.18
CA THR A 171 -21.14 -13.57 -12.15
C THR A 171 -22.29 -14.36 -12.80
N THR A 172 -22.43 -14.26 -14.12
CA THR A 172 -23.39 -15.07 -14.90
C THR A 172 -22.78 -16.42 -15.27
N LYS A 173 -23.53 -17.50 -15.00
CA LYS A 173 -23.13 -18.88 -15.35
C LYS A 173 -23.14 -19.05 -16.87
N VAL A 174 -21.97 -19.27 -17.46
CA VAL A 174 -21.85 -19.61 -18.90
C VAL A 174 -22.19 -21.10 -19.07
N ALA A 175 -23.27 -21.39 -19.78
CA ALA A 175 -23.62 -22.75 -20.18
C ALA A 175 -22.71 -23.20 -21.34
N ARG A 176 -22.12 -24.39 -21.22
CA ARG A 176 -21.27 -24.99 -22.25
C ARG A 176 -22.18 -25.56 -23.36
N PRO A 177 -22.01 -25.17 -24.64
CA PRO A 177 -22.77 -25.79 -25.73
C PRO A 177 -22.34 -27.25 -25.92
N ALA A 178 -23.33 -28.08 -26.27
CA ALA A 178 -23.20 -29.52 -26.50
C ALA A 178 -22.37 -29.85 -27.75
#